data_AF-A0A7W1NQ96-F1
#
_entry.id   AF-A0A7W1NQ96-F1
#
_cell.length_a   1.000
_cell.length_b   1.000
_cell.length_c   1.000
_cell.angle_alpha   90.00
_cell.angle_beta   90.00
_cell.angle_gamma   90.00
#
_symmetry.space_group_name_H-M   'P 1'
#
loop_
_entity.id
_entity.type
_entity.pdbx_description
1 polymer ?
#
loop_
_entity_poly.entity_id
_entity_poly.type
_entity_poly.pdbx_seq_one_letter_code
_entity_poly.pdbx_strand_id
1 'polypeptide(L)'
;MEPMEGLTKQEHRVLMLLAKGWRNAEIANELFISARTVETHLRHIFNKLGVSSRTQVILYLMQNNLLSYTKIRGIADDLETDNRYSISIR
;
A
#
# COMPACT_ATOMS: atom_id res chain seq x y z
N MET A 1 11.29 -8.59 -15.37
CA MET A 1 9.85 -8.53 -15.05
C MET A 1 9.75 -7.61 -13.87
N GLU A 2 9.23 -6.41 -14.09
CA GLU A 2 9.07 -5.42 -13.04
C GLU A 2 8.19 -6.03 -11.94
N PRO A 3 8.52 -5.90 -10.64
CA PRO A 3 7.79 -6.55 -9.55
C PRO A 3 6.31 -6.12 -9.42
N MET A 4 5.85 -5.20 -10.26
CA MET A 4 4.50 -4.64 -10.29
C MET A 4 3.81 -4.78 -11.67
N GLU A 5 4.48 -5.36 -12.67
CA GLU A 5 3.94 -5.64 -14.00
C GLU A 5 2.78 -6.65 -13.90
N GLY A 6 1.55 -6.14 -13.81
CA GLY A 6 0.33 -6.97 -13.71
C GLY A 6 -0.73 -6.40 -12.78
N LEU A 7 -0.37 -5.45 -11.93
CA LEU A 7 -1.34 -4.70 -11.14
C LEU A 7 -2.02 -3.64 -12.03
N THR A 8 -3.34 -3.56 -11.93
CA THR A 8 -4.13 -2.47 -12.50
C THR A 8 -3.83 -1.15 -11.80
N LYS A 9 -4.24 -0.03 -12.41
CA LYS A 9 -4.09 1.29 -11.79
C LYS A 9 -4.76 1.37 -10.41
N GLN A 10 -5.92 0.74 -10.24
CA GLN A 10 -6.64 0.75 -8.96
C GLN A 10 -5.93 -0.09 -7.90
N GLU A 11 -5.41 -1.26 -8.29
CA GLU A 11 -4.63 -2.12 -7.39
C GLU A 11 -3.33 -1.44 -6.95
N HIS A 12 -2.66 -0.70 -7.84
CA HIS A 12 -1.52 0.15 -7.47
C HIS A 12 -1.89 1.17 -6.38
N ARG A 13 -3.01 1.90 -6.55
CA ARG A 13 -3.44 2.90 -5.55
C ARG A 13 -3.72 2.26 -4.20
N VAL A 14 -4.42 1.12 -4.18
CA VAL A 14 -4.68 0.36 -2.95
C VAL A 14 -3.38 -0.11 -2.30
N LEU A 15 -2.44 -0.65 -3.08
CA LEU A 15 -1.17 -1.13 -2.59
C LEU A 15 -0.33 -0.01 -1.96
N MET A 16 -0.28 1.16 -2.59
CA MET A 16 0.45 2.31 -2.07
C MET A 16 -0.09 2.81 -0.73
N LEU A 17 -1.41 2.81 -0.54
CA LEU A 17 -2.01 3.19 0.74
C LEU A 17 -1.77 2.10 1.80
N LEU A 18 -1.85 0.83 1.43
CA LEU A 18 -1.48 -0.28 2.32
C LEU A 18 -0.02 -0.18 2.76
N ALA A 19 0.89 0.14 1.84
CA ALA A 19 2.32 0.32 2.11
C ALA A 19 2.60 1.45 3.12
N LYS A 20 1.75 2.48 3.14
CA LYS A 20 1.77 3.57 4.12
C LYS A 20 1.18 3.18 5.49
N GLY A 21 0.74 1.93 5.67
CA GLY A 21 0.16 1.45 6.92
C GLY A 21 -1.33 1.76 7.10
N TRP A 22 -2.04 2.12 6.03
CA TRP A 22 -3.47 2.43 6.12
C TRP A 22 -4.31 1.16 6.30
N ARG A 23 -5.36 1.26 7.13
CA ARG A 23 -6.36 0.21 7.34
C ARG A 23 -7.37 0.20 6.17
N ASN A 24 -8.05 -0.92 5.97
CA ASN A 24 -9.00 -1.09 4.85
C ASN A 24 -10.08 -0.01 4.83
N ALA A 25 -10.60 0.40 6.00
CA ALA A 25 -11.59 1.46 6.11
C ALA A 25 -11.04 2.84 5.69
N GLU A 26 -9.78 3.13 5.98
CA GLU A 26 -9.13 4.39 5.60
C GLU A 26 -8.86 4.41 4.10
N ILE A 27 -8.38 3.29 3.54
CA ILE A 27 -8.22 3.12 2.09
C ILE A 27 -9.56 3.27 1.37
N ALA A 28 -10.62 2.70 1.94
CA ALA A 28 -11.98 2.78 1.41
C ALA A 28 -12.47 4.23 1.34
N ASN A 29 -12.27 4.98 2.42
CA ASN A 29 -12.60 6.40 2.48
C ASN A 29 -11.80 7.23 1.48
N GLU A 30 -10.47 7.03 1.40
CA GLU A 30 -9.59 7.75 0.48
C GLU A 30 -9.93 7.51 -0.99
N LEU A 31 -10.31 6.28 -1.33
CA LEU A 31 -10.62 5.89 -2.69
C LEU A 31 -12.12 6.00 -3.02
N PHE A 32 -12.94 6.48 -2.08
CA PHE A 32 -14.40 6.59 -2.23
C PHE A 32 -15.07 5.26 -2.66
N ILE A 33 -14.64 4.14 -2.07
CA ILE A 33 -15.17 2.79 -2.31
C ILE A 33 -15.52 2.10 -1.00
N SER A 34 -16.15 0.92 -1.05
CA SER A 34 -16.44 0.14 0.15
C SER A 34 -15.20 -0.59 0.69
N ALA A 35 -15.15 -0.83 2.01
CA ALA A 35 -14.09 -1.65 2.62
C ALA A 35 -14.04 -3.07 2.02
N ARG A 36 -15.21 -3.63 1.65
CA ARG A 36 -15.31 -4.91 0.94
C ARG A 36 -14.67 -4.86 -0.45
N THR A 37 -14.80 -3.74 -1.16
CA THR A 37 -14.12 -3.52 -2.45
C THR A 37 -12.61 -3.46 -2.27
N VAL A 38 -12.13 -2.81 -1.19
CA VAL A 38 -10.70 -2.81 -0.83
C VAL A 38 -10.21 -4.23 -0.58
N GLU A 39 -10.94 -5.05 0.18
CA GLU A 39 -10.57 -6.46 0.42
C GLU A 39 -10.47 -7.27 -0.86
N THR A 40 -11.38 -7.07 -1.81
CA THR A 40 -11.30 -7.70 -3.14
C THR A 40 -10.04 -7.28 -3.88
N HIS A 41 -9.72 -5.98 -3.92
CA HIS A 41 -8.48 -5.50 -4.53
C HIS A 41 -7.25 -6.11 -3.85
N LEU A 42 -7.22 -6.16 -2.51
CA LEU A 42 -6.11 -6.76 -1.76
C LEU A 42 -5.93 -8.24 -2.08
N ARG A 43 -7.01 -9.00 -2.17
CA ARG A 43 -6.94 -10.41 -2.59
C ARG A 43 -6.32 -10.57 -3.97
N HIS A 44 -6.72 -9.73 -4.92
CA HIS A 44 -6.17 -9.78 -6.28
C HIS A 44 -4.70 -9.39 -6.30
N ILE A 45 -4.32 -8.35 -5.55
CA ILE A 45 -2.92 -7.94 -5.39
C ILE A 45 -2.10 -9.08 -4.81
N PHE A 46 -2.57 -9.70 -3.72
CA PHE A 46 -1.87 -10.79 -3.03
C PHE A 46 -1.62 -11.97 -3.98
N ASN A 47 -2.64 -12.36 -4.74
CA ASN A 47 -2.53 -13.40 -5.75
C ASN A 47 -1.53 -13.04 -6.85
N LYS A 48 -1.55 -11.80 -7.34
CA LYS A 48 -0.64 -11.34 -8.40
C LYS A 48 0.81 -11.22 -7.95
N LEU A 49 1.04 -10.84 -6.69
CA LEU A 49 2.37 -10.73 -6.09
C LEU A 49 2.87 -12.06 -5.49
N GLY A 50 2.04 -13.10 -5.46
CA GLY A 50 2.42 -14.41 -4.89
C GLY A 50 2.59 -14.40 -3.37
N VAL A 51 1.88 -13.51 -2.66
CA VAL A 51 1.95 -13.34 -1.21
C VAL A 51 0.59 -13.61 -0.56
N SER A 52 0.58 -13.90 0.75
CA SER A 52 -0.63 -14.34 1.45
C SER A 52 -1.12 -13.38 2.55
N SER A 53 -0.33 -12.34 2.87
CA SER A 53 -0.68 -11.42 3.97
C SER A 53 -0.19 -10.00 3.73
N ARG A 54 -0.80 -9.05 4.43
CA ARG A 54 -0.36 -7.64 4.46
C ARG A 54 1.12 -7.55 4.84
N THR A 55 1.57 -8.28 5.85
CA THR A 55 2.99 -8.27 6.26
C THR A 55 3.88 -8.80 5.15
N GLN A 56 3.50 -9.89 4.48
CA GLN A 56 4.28 -10.42 3.36
C GLN A 56 4.32 -9.47 2.17
N VAL A 57 3.25 -8.71 1.90
CA VAL A 57 3.26 -7.63 0.91
C VAL A 57 4.28 -6.55 1.28
N ILE A 58 4.30 -6.11 2.54
CA ILE A 58 5.29 -5.10 2.98
C ILE A 58 6.71 -5.64 2.78
N LEU A 59 6.98 -6.88 3.20
CA LEU A 59 8.27 -7.53 3.00
C LEU A 59 8.64 -7.64 1.52
N TYR A 60 7.69 -8.03 0.67
CA TYR A 60 7.88 -8.10 -0.78
C TYR A 60 8.28 -6.73 -1.34
N LEU A 61 7.58 -5.66 -0.98
CA LEU A 61 7.90 -4.31 -1.44
C LEU A 61 9.26 -3.82 -0.91
N MET A 62 9.64 -4.19 0.32
CA MET A 62 10.96 -3.88 0.88
C MET A 62 12.08 -4.61 0.13
N GLN A 63 11.92 -5.91 -0.14
CA GLN A 63 12.90 -6.74 -0.83
C GLN A 63 13.14 -6.30 -2.27
N ASN A 64 12.11 -5.74 -2.92
CA ASN A 64 12.19 -5.22 -4.28
C ASN A 64 12.54 -3.73 -4.33
N ASN A 65 12.94 -3.12 -3.20
CA ASN A 65 13.26 -1.69 -3.08
C ASN A 65 12.13 -0.75 -3.57
N LEU A 66 10.88 -1.21 -3.52
CA LEU A 66 9.69 -0.47 -3.96
C LEU A 66 9.08 0.41 -2.85
N LEU A 67 9.59 0.31 -1.62
CA LEU A 67 9.26 1.23 -0.54
C LEU A 67 10.34 2.31 -0.43
N SER A 68 10.06 3.51 -0.94
CA SER A 68 10.69 4.71 -0.39
C SER A 68 10.13 4.91 1.01
N TYR A 69 10.99 4.83 2.04
CA TYR A 69 10.65 4.89 3.46
C TYR A 69 9.83 6.16 3.79
N THR A 70 8.53 6.10 3.56
CA THR A 70 7.57 7.14 3.93
C THR A 70 6.79 6.59 5.10
N LYS A 71 7.18 7.03 6.30
CA LYS A 71 6.44 6.97 7.57
C LYS A 71 5.51 5.74 7.67
N ILE A 72 6.07 4.56 7.96
CA ILE A 72 5.28 3.40 8.36
C ILE A 72 4.59 3.76 9.67
N ARG A 73 3.25 3.88 9.63
CA ARG A 73 2.43 4.20 10.80
C ARG A 73 2.70 3.19 11.92
N GLY A 74 3.10 3.67 13.10
CA GLY A 74 3.55 2.87 14.24
C GLY A 74 5.03 2.97 14.61
N ILE A 75 5.91 3.50 13.73
CA ILE A 75 7.33 3.78 14.06
C ILE A 75 7.56 5.28 14.35
N ALA A 76 6.63 6.14 13.94
CA ALA A 76 6.79 7.60 13.96
C ALA A 76 5.63 8.36 14.63
N ASP A 77 4.81 7.68 15.43
CA ASP A 77 3.71 8.33 16.16
C ASP A 77 4.23 9.30 17.25
N ASP A 78 5.54 9.32 17.52
CA ASP A 78 6.22 10.27 18.42
C ASP A 78 6.72 11.55 17.73
N LEU A 79 6.59 11.68 16.40
CA LEU A 79 7.02 12.89 15.69
C LEU A 79 5.85 13.51 14.93
N GLU A 80 5.29 14.56 15.54
CA GLU A 80 4.45 15.58 14.90
C GLU A 80 5.11 16.02 13.59
N THR A 81 4.47 15.72 12.47
CA THR A 81 4.74 16.47 11.24
C THR A 81 3.46 16.56 10.43
N ASP A 82 2.82 17.72 10.57
CA ASP A 82 2.08 18.38 9.52
C ASP A 82 3.02 18.54 8.31
N ASN A 83 2.85 17.74 7.25
CA ASN A 83 3.05 18.27 5.91
C ASN A 83 2.36 17.39 4.85
N ARG A 84 1.52 18.08 4.09
CA ARG A 84 0.80 17.66 2.91
C ARG A 84 1.76 17.18 1.81
N TYR A 85 1.39 16.08 1.15
CA TYR A 85 1.89 15.67 -0.17
C TYR A 85 3.41 15.71 -0.40
N SER A 86 4.07 14.56 -0.26
CA SER A 86 5.34 14.32 -0.97
C SER A 86 5.34 12.90 -1.50
N ILE A 87 4.94 12.76 -2.76
CA ILE A 87 5.13 11.54 -3.55
C ILE A 87 5.98 11.95 -4.74
N SER A 88 7.26 11.59 -4.72
CA SER A 88 8.09 11.51 -5.92
C SER A 88 8.26 10.03 -6.24
N ILE A 89 7.55 9.58 -7.27
CA ILE A 89 7.80 8.28 -7.91
C ILE A 89 8.95 8.51 -8.89
N ARG A 90 10.03 7.74 -8.74
CA ARG A 90 11.06 7.59 -9.78
C ARG A 90 10.72 6.39 -10.63
#